data_AF-A0A5C4TKM5-F1
#
_entry.id   AF-A0A5C4TKM5-F1
#
_cell.length_a   1.000
_cell.length_b   1.000
_cell.length_c   1.000
_cell.angle_alpha   90.00
_cell.angle_beta   90.00
_cell.angle_gamma   90.00
#
_symmetry.space_group_name_H-M   'P 1'
#
loop_
_entity.id
_entity.type
_entity.pdbx_description
1 polymer ?
#
loop_
_entity_poly.entity_id
_entity_poly.type
_entity_poly.pdbx_seq_one_letter_code
_entity_poly.pdbx_strand_id
1 'polypeptide(L)'
;MVEAQHQEAIEQVILNLKAQVAGLNQQIEVLSKLLEVKHEDINIDDVPGQLKWAATDVMNNDHLKMILVRGENYEFRERLINQAFDTGVTIVEVEQFMEDYEAGQRGGQVGAQKFKDRYDDYDVLVIENLEQLAGNRAKLQEKLFDRVYARSHAGKLTVLSGNAAFIIAGESEEYLQMLSLGKNIFVG
;
A
#
# COMPACT_ATOMS: atom_id res chain seq x y z
N MET A 1 -43.38 24.85 25.58
CA MET A 1 -42.02 25.41 25.77
C MET A 1 -40.93 24.35 25.64
N VAL A 2 -41.07 23.17 26.27
CA VAL A 2 -40.06 22.09 26.18
C VAL A 2 -39.92 21.51 24.77
N GLU A 3 -41.02 21.32 24.04
CA GLU A 3 -40.98 20.81 22.65
C GLU A 3 -40.29 21.78 21.67
N ALA A 4 -40.47 23.09 21.85
CA ALA A 4 -39.82 24.10 21.01
C ALA A 4 -38.31 24.14 21.22
N GLN A 5 -37.84 24.00 22.47
CA GLN A 5 -36.42 23.90 22.80
C GLN A 5 -35.80 22.58 22.29
N HIS A 6 -36.58 21.50 22.27
CA HIS A 6 -36.13 20.22 21.70
C HIS A 6 -36.00 20.29 20.17
N GLN A 7 -36.94 20.98 19.51
CA GLN A 7 -36.90 21.20 18.06
C GLN A 7 -35.69 22.08 17.66
N GLU A 8 -35.43 23.17 18.37
CA GLU A 8 -34.22 24.00 18.17
C GLU A 8 -32.93 23.21 18.36
N ALA A 9 -32.86 22.34 19.38
CA ALA A 9 -31.70 21.49 19.62
C ALA A 9 -31.45 20.51 18.47
N ILE A 10 -32.51 19.90 17.91
CA ILE A 10 -32.43 19.00 16.76
C ILE A 10 -31.96 19.74 15.52
N GLU A 11 -32.49 20.93 15.25
CA GLU A 11 -32.08 21.76 14.12
C GLU A 11 -30.60 22.16 14.20
N GLN A 12 -30.12 22.50 15.40
CA GLN A 12 -28.72 22.82 15.63
C GLN A 12 -27.79 21.61 15.40
N VAL A 13 -28.23 20.41 15.81
CA VAL A 13 -27.48 19.16 15.54
C VAL A 13 -27.42 18.87 14.04
N ILE A 14 -28.53 19.04 13.32
CA ILE A 14 -28.57 18.85 11.86
C ILE A 14 -27.64 19.84 11.14
N LEU A 15 -27.61 21.10 11.58
CA LEU A 15 -26.70 22.12 11.06
C LEU A 15 -25.23 21.76 11.28
N ASN A 16 -24.89 21.31 12.49
CA ASN A 16 -23.53 20.86 12.80
C ASN A 16 -23.12 19.64 11.98
N LEU A 17 -24.00 18.65 11.83
CA LEU A 17 -23.74 17.48 11.00
C LEU A 17 -23.52 17.84 9.54
N LYS A 18 -24.33 18.76 8.98
CA LYS A 18 -24.14 19.25 7.61
C LYS A 18 -22.78 19.95 7.42
N ALA A 19 -22.37 20.75 8.39
CA ALA A 19 -21.06 21.41 8.36
C ALA A 19 -19.90 20.40 8.42
N GLN A 20 -20.01 19.36 9.26
CA GLN A 20 -19.01 18.29 9.34
C GLN A 20 -18.92 17.48 8.03
N VAL A 21 -20.06 17.13 7.41
CA VAL A 21 -20.10 16.43 6.11
C VAL A 21 -19.46 17.28 5.01
N ALA A 22 -19.74 18.59 4.97
CA ALA A 22 -19.11 19.48 4.01
C ALA A 22 -17.59 19.55 4.19
N GLY A 23 -17.12 19.62 5.44
CA GLY A 23 -15.69 19.57 5.76
C GLY A 23 -15.02 18.26 5.34
N LEU A 24 -15.68 17.12 5.57
CA LEU A 24 -15.20 15.81 5.12
C LEU A 24 -15.14 15.70 3.59
N ASN A 25 -16.17 16.17 2.89
CA ASN A 25 -16.17 16.17 1.42
C ASN A 25 -15.03 17.01 0.84
N GLN A 26 -14.72 18.16 1.47
CA GLN A 26 -13.61 19.00 1.03
C GLN A 26 -12.26 18.34 1.29
N GLN A 27 -12.10 17.63 2.41
CA GLN A 27 -10.90 16.81 2.67
C GLN A 27 -10.77 15.68 1.66
N ILE A 28 -11.86 14.99 1.31
CA ILE A 28 -11.88 13.96 0.28
C ILE A 28 -11.48 14.54 -1.07
N GLU A 29 -11.98 15.71 -1.47
CA GLU A 29 -11.61 16.33 -2.75
C GLU A 29 -10.12 16.70 -2.82
N VAL A 30 -9.56 17.21 -1.72
CA VAL A 30 -8.12 17.49 -1.62
C VAL A 30 -7.31 16.19 -1.71
N LEU A 31 -7.74 15.13 -1.01
CA LEU A 31 -7.11 13.81 -1.08
C LEU A 31 -7.22 13.23 -2.49
N SER A 32 -8.37 13.32 -3.15
CA SER A 32 -8.55 12.89 -4.54
C SER A 32 -7.62 13.61 -5.51
N LYS A 33 -7.40 14.93 -5.33
CA LYS A 33 -6.43 15.68 -6.14
C LYS A 33 -4.98 15.27 -5.86
N LEU A 34 -4.65 14.89 -4.62
CA LEU A 34 -3.35 14.33 -4.28
C LEU A 34 -3.16 12.92 -4.89
N LEU A 35 -4.24 12.17 -5.05
CA LEU A 35 -4.28 10.84 -5.67
C LEU A 35 -4.31 10.89 -7.21
N GLU A 36 -4.72 12.01 -7.81
CA GLU A 36 -4.71 12.23 -9.27
C GLU A 36 -3.30 12.34 -9.87
N VAL A 37 -2.24 12.27 -9.05
CA VAL A 37 -0.87 12.07 -9.54
C VAL A 37 -0.73 10.64 -10.02
N LYS A 38 -1.22 10.38 -11.24
CA LYS A 38 -0.93 9.15 -11.96
C LYS A 38 0.58 9.07 -12.14
N HIS A 39 1.19 8.12 -11.46
CA HIS A 39 2.53 7.71 -11.80
C HIS A 39 2.51 7.19 -13.24
N GLU A 40 3.35 7.75 -14.11
CA GLU A 40 3.58 7.15 -15.42
C GLU A 40 4.09 5.73 -15.19
N ASP A 41 3.35 4.74 -15.69
CA ASP A 41 3.78 3.36 -15.70
C ASP A 41 5.10 3.27 -16.49
N ILE A 42 6.12 2.67 -15.88
CA ILE A 42 7.42 2.48 -16.53
C ILE A 42 7.50 1.05 -17.05
N ASN A 43 7.75 0.89 -18.34
CA ASN A 43 8.19 -0.39 -18.90
C ASN A 43 9.72 -0.48 -18.80
N ILE A 44 10.22 -1.57 -18.22
CA ILE A 44 11.65 -1.87 -18.08
C ILE A 44 11.95 -3.12 -18.93
N ASP A 45 12.73 -2.91 -19.99
CA ASP A 45 13.19 -3.94 -20.93
C ASP A 45 14.61 -4.45 -20.57
N ASP A 46 14.90 -4.68 -19.28
CA ASP A 46 16.23 -5.14 -18.79
C ASP A 46 17.36 -4.09 -18.86
N VAL A 47 17.08 -2.81 -18.62
CA VAL A 47 18.16 -1.81 -18.47
C VAL A 47 18.63 -1.78 -17.00
N PRO A 48 19.91 -2.15 -16.73
CA PRO A 48 20.43 -2.14 -15.37
C PRO A 48 20.31 -0.76 -14.73
N GLY A 49 19.85 -0.72 -13.48
CA GLY A 49 19.74 0.52 -12.69
C GLY A 49 18.43 1.30 -12.83
N GLN A 50 17.53 0.95 -13.76
CA GLN A 50 16.23 1.63 -13.85
C GLN A 50 15.37 1.47 -12.59
N LEU A 51 15.33 0.28 -11.99
CA LEU A 51 14.63 0.07 -10.72
C LEU A 51 15.25 0.89 -9.57
N LYS A 52 16.59 1.04 -9.57
CA LYS A 52 17.32 1.87 -8.59
C LYS A 52 16.98 3.36 -8.76
N TRP A 53 16.86 3.85 -10.00
CA TRP A 53 16.42 5.22 -10.28
C TRP A 53 14.97 5.44 -9.88
N ALA A 54 14.07 4.51 -10.20
CA ALA A 54 12.67 4.58 -9.78
C ALA A 54 12.55 4.59 -8.25
N ALA A 55 13.33 3.77 -7.55
CA ALA A 55 13.39 3.78 -6.10
C ALA A 55 13.92 5.10 -5.54
N THR A 56 14.93 5.70 -6.17
CA THR A 56 15.46 7.00 -5.76
C THR A 56 14.42 8.11 -5.95
N ASP A 57 13.70 8.10 -7.07
CA ASP A 57 12.62 9.06 -7.37
C ASP A 57 11.48 8.95 -6.35
N VAL A 58 10.99 7.73 -6.10
CA VAL A 58 9.95 7.43 -5.10
C VAL A 58 10.38 7.87 -3.70
N MET A 59 11.65 7.69 -3.34
CA MET A 59 12.16 8.07 -2.01
C MET A 59 12.29 9.57 -1.81
N ASN A 60 12.47 10.33 -2.89
CA ASN A 60 12.66 11.79 -2.89
C ASN A 60 11.37 12.58 -3.10
N ASN A 61 10.24 11.91 -3.31
CA ASN A 61 8.94 12.53 -3.51
C ASN A 61 8.07 12.43 -2.23
N ASP A 62 7.07 13.31 -2.10
CA ASP A 62 6.13 13.37 -0.96
C ASP A 62 4.98 12.34 -1.05
N HIS A 63 5.05 11.43 -2.03
CA HIS A 63 4.04 10.38 -2.26
C HIS A 63 4.31 9.09 -1.45
N LEU A 64 3.43 8.10 -1.65
CA LEU A 64 3.58 6.77 -1.08
C LEU A 64 4.92 6.15 -1.54
N LYS A 65 5.76 5.77 -0.58
CA LYS A 65 7.06 5.12 -0.82
C LYS A 65 6.87 3.65 -1.17
N MET A 66 6.21 3.40 -2.30
CA MET A 66 5.86 2.08 -2.81
C MET A 66 6.21 1.95 -4.29
N ILE A 67 6.81 0.81 -4.65
CA ILE A 67 6.99 0.37 -6.04
C ILE A 67 6.24 -0.93 -6.23
N LEU A 68 5.52 -1.06 -7.34
CA LEU A 68 4.90 -2.30 -7.78
C LEU A 68 5.64 -2.84 -9.01
N VAL A 69 6.40 -3.92 -8.84
CA VAL A 69 7.12 -4.62 -9.92
C VAL A 69 6.28 -5.76 -10.46
N ARG A 70 5.95 -5.71 -11.75
CA ARG A 70 5.01 -6.62 -12.40
C ARG A 70 5.63 -7.25 -13.62
N GLY A 71 5.60 -8.57 -13.72
CA GLY A 71 6.08 -9.26 -14.92
C GLY A 71 5.85 -10.76 -14.79
N GLU A 72 5.88 -11.52 -15.87
CA GLU A 72 5.57 -12.95 -15.79
C GLU A 72 6.74 -13.77 -15.22
N ASN A 73 7.98 -13.40 -15.55
CA ASN A 73 9.19 -14.15 -15.18
C ASN A 73 9.67 -13.80 -13.75
N TYR A 74 9.55 -14.75 -12.83
CA TYR A 74 10.02 -14.59 -11.44
C TYR A 74 11.53 -14.31 -11.37
N GLU A 75 12.36 -15.14 -12.01
CA GLU A 75 13.82 -14.99 -11.95
C GLU A 75 14.27 -13.62 -12.46
N PHE A 76 13.54 -13.07 -13.43
CA PHE A 76 13.82 -11.75 -13.96
C PHE A 76 13.48 -10.64 -12.95
N ARG A 77 12.30 -10.70 -12.32
CA ARG A 77 11.92 -9.77 -11.25
C ARG A 77 12.92 -9.83 -10.08
N GLU A 78 13.24 -11.03 -9.63
CA GLU A 78 14.18 -11.28 -8.52
C GLU A 78 15.56 -10.71 -8.83
N ARG A 79 16.11 -10.97 -10.04
CA ARG A 79 17.39 -10.40 -10.47
C ARG A 79 17.38 -8.87 -10.46
N LEU A 80 16.34 -8.24 -11.01
CA LEU A 80 16.23 -6.78 -11.05
C LEU A 80 16.18 -6.17 -9.64
N ILE A 81 15.40 -6.76 -8.73
CA ILE A 81 15.30 -6.33 -7.33
C ILE A 81 16.66 -6.44 -6.64
N ASN A 82 17.32 -7.58 -6.77
CA ASN A 82 18.63 -7.81 -6.16
C ASN A 82 19.71 -6.87 -6.71
N GLN A 83 19.66 -6.51 -7.99
CA GLN A 83 20.59 -5.52 -8.59
C GLN A 83 20.30 -4.08 -8.15
N ALA A 84 19.06 -3.77 -7.75
CA ALA A 84 18.69 -2.41 -7.36
C ALA A 84 19.07 -2.09 -5.90
N PHE A 85 19.02 -3.10 -5.02
CA PHE A 85 19.16 -2.93 -3.58
C PHE A 85 20.34 -3.76 -3.05
N ASP A 86 21.54 -3.20 -3.13
CA ASP A 86 22.80 -3.88 -2.78
C ASP A 86 22.94 -4.21 -1.27
N THR A 87 22.28 -3.45 -0.38
CA THR A 87 22.31 -3.62 1.08
C THR A 87 21.02 -3.11 1.73
N GLY A 88 20.62 -3.67 2.89
CA GLY A 88 19.47 -3.16 3.67
C GLY A 88 18.10 -3.56 3.12
N VAL A 89 18.07 -4.52 2.19
CA VAL A 89 16.85 -5.13 1.66
C VAL A 89 16.46 -6.36 2.49
N THR A 90 15.18 -6.45 2.84
CA THR A 90 14.59 -7.68 3.37
C THR A 90 13.52 -8.16 2.39
N ILE A 91 13.67 -9.41 1.94
CA ILE A 91 12.75 -10.05 1.00
C ILE A 91 11.91 -11.05 1.79
N VAL A 92 10.59 -10.97 1.61
CA VAL A 92 9.62 -11.85 2.27
C VAL A 92 8.59 -12.30 1.23
N GLU A 93 8.29 -13.58 1.19
CA GLU A 93 7.20 -14.09 0.36
C GLU A 93 5.83 -13.78 1.00
N VAL A 94 4.80 -13.61 0.17
CA VAL A 94 3.42 -13.44 0.66
C VAL A 94 2.99 -14.54 1.64
N GLU A 95 3.33 -15.81 1.36
CA GLU A 95 3.03 -16.93 2.25
C GLU A 95 3.55 -16.68 3.68
N GLN A 96 4.80 -16.25 3.80
CA GLN A 96 5.40 -15.94 5.10
C GLN A 96 4.68 -14.75 5.77
N PHE A 97 4.31 -13.72 5.01
CA PHE A 97 3.53 -12.59 5.52
C PHE A 97 2.18 -13.04 6.09
N MET A 98 1.50 -13.95 5.40
CA MET A 98 0.23 -14.50 5.87
C MET A 98 0.39 -15.29 7.16
N GLU A 99 1.38 -16.18 7.23
CA GLU A 99 1.68 -16.96 8.43
C GLU A 99 2.01 -16.06 9.62
N ASP A 100 2.84 -15.04 9.40
CA ASP A 100 3.23 -14.07 10.43
C ASP A 100 2.04 -13.24 10.90
N TYR A 101 1.12 -12.88 10.00
CA TYR A 101 -0.11 -12.20 10.35
C TYR A 101 -1.01 -13.09 11.23
N GLU A 102 -1.23 -14.34 10.84
CA GLU A 102 -2.04 -15.30 11.60
C GLU A 102 -1.42 -15.62 12.97
N ALA A 103 -0.09 -15.76 13.03
CA ALA A 103 0.64 -15.91 14.29
C ALA A 103 0.48 -14.66 15.17
N GLY A 104 0.55 -13.47 14.58
CA GLY A 104 0.32 -12.20 15.26
C GLY A 104 -1.07 -12.11 15.88
N GLN A 105 -2.11 -12.52 15.15
CA GLN A 105 -3.49 -12.58 15.64
C GLN A 105 -3.64 -13.55 16.81
N ARG A 106 -3.08 -14.77 16.70
CA ARG A 106 -3.11 -15.78 17.77
C ARG A 106 -2.38 -15.33 19.03
N GLY A 107 -1.32 -14.54 18.89
CA GLY A 107 -0.52 -14.01 20.00
C GLY A 107 -1.10 -12.78 20.70
N GLY A 108 -2.29 -12.32 20.32
CA GLY A 108 -2.92 -11.13 20.91
C GLY A 108 -2.05 -9.88 20.77
N GLN A 109 -2.02 -9.01 21.79
CA GLN A 109 -1.27 -7.74 21.72
C GLN A 109 0.25 -7.94 21.50
N VAL A 110 0.84 -8.95 22.13
CA VAL A 110 2.27 -9.25 22.00
C VAL A 110 2.58 -9.79 20.60
N GLY A 111 1.75 -10.69 20.08
CA GLY A 111 1.88 -11.20 18.71
C GLY A 111 1.71 -10.10 17.67
N ALA A 112 0.69 -9.26 17.83
CA ALA A 112 0.45 -8.12 16.97
C ALA A 112 1.66 -7.16 16.96
N GLN A 113 2.28 -6.88 18.11
CA GLN A 113 3.47 -6.04 18.16
C GLN A 113 4.66 -6.68 17.43
N LYS A 114 4.93 -7.98 17.67
CA LYS A 114 6.00 -8.70 16.96
C LYS A 114 5.83 -8.68 15.44
N PHE A 115 4.59 -8.82 14.96
CA PHE A 115 4.29 -8.69 13.54
C PHE A 115 4.66 -7.29 13.03
N LYS A 116 4.29 -6.22 13.74
CA LYS A 116 4.65 -4.85 13.34
C LYS A 116 6.18 -4.66 13.30
N ASP A 117 6.86 -5.04 14.38
CA ASP A 117 8.32 -4.89 14.51
C ASP A 117 9.04 -5.61 13.37
N ARG A 118 8.54 -6.80 12.98
CA ARG A 118 9.11 -7.59 11.88
C ARG A 118 9.00 -6.90 10.53
N TYR A 119 7.99 -6.06 10.26
CA TYR A 119 7.77 -5.49 8.93
C TYR A 119 8.07 -4.00 8.83
N ASP A 120 8.09 -3.27 9.95
CA ASP A 120 8.21 -1.81 9.92
C ASP A 120 9.69 -1.34 9.93
N ASP A 121 10.65 -2.20 10.30
CA ASP A 121 11.99 -1.75 10.66
C ASP A 121 13.02 -1.65 9.52
N TYR A 122 12.83 -2.33 8.39
CA TYR A 122 13.81 -2.34 7.28
C TYR A 122 13.78 -1.08 6.40
N ASP A 123 14.93 -0.66 5.88
CA ASP A 123 15.01 0.43 4.91
C ASP A 123 14.25 0.12 3.62
N VAL A 124 14.42 -1.11 3.11
CA VAL A 124 13.68 -1.65 1.97
C VAL A 124 13.07 -2.99 2.34
N LEU A 125 11.75 -3.11 2.16
CA LEU A 125 11.01 -4.37 2.31
C LEU A 125 10.47 -4.76 0.93
N VAL A 126 10.78 -5.97 0.50
CA VAL A 126 10.23 -6.58 -0.71
C VAL A 126 9.24 -7.66 -0.30
N ILE A 127 8.02 -7.58 -0.81
CA ILE A 127 7.01 -8.64 -0.69
C ILE A 127 6.84 -9.31 -2.05
N GLU A 128 7.24 -10.58 -2.17
CA GLU A 128 7.22 -11.34 -3.42
C GLU A 128 6.01 -12.24 -3.56
N ASN A 129 5.72 -12.63 -4.81
CA ASN A 129 4.61 -13.48 -5.20
C ASN A 129 3.25 -12.87 -4.81
N LEU A 130 3.08 -11.57 -5.07
CA LEU A 130 1.89 -10.80 -4.72
C LEU A 130 0.58 -11.39 -5.26
N GLU A 131 0.64 -12.13 -6.36
CA GLU A 131 -0.49 -12.90 -6.90
C GLU A 131 -1.10 -13.87 -5.88
N GLN A 132 -0.36 -14.30 -4.87
CA GLN A 132 -0.89 -15.14 -3.81
C GLN A 132 -1.86 -14.37 -2.90
N LEU A 133 -1.81 -13.04 -2.83
CA LEU A 133 -2.82 -12.23 -2.13
C LEU A 133 -4.08 -11.98 -2.96
N ALA A 134 -4.12 -12.43 -4.22
CA ALA A 134 -5.29 -12.32 -5.07
C ALA A 134 -6.50 -13.10 -4.49
N GLY A 135 -7.70 -12.61 -4.78
CA GLY A 135 -8.98 -13.20 -4.43
C GLY A 135 -9.55 -12.71 -3.10
N ASN A 136 -10.32 -13.56 -2.42
CA ASN A 136 -11.10 -13.21 -1.23
C ASN A 136 -10.24 -13.09 0.05
N ARG A 137 -9.22 -12.22 0.02
CA ARG A 137 -8.24 -11.99 1.10
C ARG A 137 -8.21 -10.51 1.53
N ALA A 138 -9.33 -9.79 1.40
CA ALA A 138 -9.43 -8.35 1.66
C ALA A 138 -8.75 -7.89 2.98
N LYS A 139 -8.97 -8.60 4.10
CA LYS A 139 -8.32 -8.24 5.38
C LYS A 139 -6.80 -8.34 5.36
N LEU A 140 -6.24 -9.31 4.64
CA LEU A 140 -4.80 -9.47 4.48
C LEU A 140 -4.25 -8.39 3.53
N GLN A 141 -4.98 -8.07 2.46
CA GLN A 141 -4.66 -6.99 1.53
C GLN A 141 -4.63 -5.63 2.26
N GLU A 142 -5.68 -5.31 3.03
CA GLU A 142 -5.72 -4.13 3.91
C GLU A 142 -4.54 -4.12 4.89
N LYS A 143 -4.21 -5.27 5.49
CA LYS A 143 -3.11 -5.37 6.44
C LYS A 143 -1.75 -5.14 5.79
N LEU A 144 -1.54 -5.61 4.57
CA LEU A 144 -0.34 -5.30 3.79
C LEU A 144 -0.21 -3.78 3.62
N PHE A 145 -1.27 -3.13 3.18
CA PHE A 145 -1.27 -1.68 2.95
C PHE A 145 -1.12 -0.87 4.24
N ASP A 146 -1.67 -1.32 5.38
CA ASP A 146 -1.36 -0.74 6.70
C ASP A 146 0.14 -0.72 7.01
N ARG A 147 0.90 -1.71 6.54
CA ARG A 147 2.36 -1.75 6.70
C ARG A 147 3.03 -0.83 5.69
N VAL A 148 2.61 -0.87 4.42
CA VAL A 148 3.11 0.03 3.37
C VAL A 148 3.00 1.49 3.81
N TYR A 149 1.82 1.91 4.31
CA TYR A 149 1.61 3.27 4.79
C TYR A 149 2.49 3.59 6.00
N ALA A 150 2.55 2.74 7.01
CA ALA A 150 3.38 2.97 8.20
C ALA A 150 4.87 3.14 7.83
N ARG A 151 5.37 2.28 6.96
CA ARG A 151 6.74 2.33 6.44
C ARG A 151 7.00 3.60 5.64
N SER A 152 6.07 3.98 4.76
CA SER A 152 6.16 5.22 3.97
C SER A 152 6.26 6.46 4.86
N HIS A 153 5.44 6.54 5.92
CA HIS A 153 5.50 7.64 6.90
C HIS A 153 6.83 7.66 7.67
N ALA A 154 7.43 6.49 7.92
CA ALA A 154 8.76 6.37 8.49
C ALA A 154 9.89 6.60 7.46
N GLY A 155 9.55 6.95 6.23
CA GLY A 155 10.50 7.25 5.17
C GLY A 155 11.11 6.03 4.49
N LYS A 156 10.54 4.83 4.67
CA LYS A 156 11.06 3.54 4.20
C LYS A 156 10.35 3.06 2.93
N LEU A 157 11.08 2.36 2.07
CA LEU A 157 10.56 1.86 0.79
C LEU A 157 9.89 0.50 0.97
N THR A 158 8.76 0.29 0.29
CA THR A 158 8.18 -1.04 0.11
C THR A 158 8.10 -1.38 -1.38
N VAL A 159 8.58 -2.56 -1.76
CA VAL A 159 8.49 -3.08 -3.12
C VAL A 159 7.53 -4.26 -3.09
N LEU A 160 6.45 -4.19 -3.86
CA LEU A 160 5.55 -5.30 -4.08
C LEU A 160 5.91 -5.93 -5.43
N SER A 161 6.16 -7.23 -5.47
CA SER A 161 6.58 -7.96 -6.67
C SER A 161 5.64 -9.11 -6.95
N GLY A 162 5.18 -9.25 -8.19
CA GLY A 162 4.43 -10.43 -8.58
C GLY A 162 4.01 -10.49 -10.04
N ASN A 163 3.29 -11.54 -10.37
CA ASN A 163 2.91 -11.82 -11.74
C ASN A 163 1.80 -10.88 -12.23
N ALA A 164 2.11 -10.09 -13.26
CA ALA A 164 1.21 -9.11 -13.84
C ALA A 164 -0.15 -9.69 -14.24
N ALA A 165 -0.17 -10.91 -14.78
CA ALA A 165 -1.37 -11.58 -15.27
C ALA A 165 -2.35 -11.96 -14.15
N PHE A 166 -1.86 -12.15 -12.92
CA PHE A 166 -2.66 -12.65 -11.79
C PHE A 166 -3.03 -11.55 -10.79
N ILE A 167 -2.32 -10.43 -10.77
CA ILE A 167 -2.60 -9.32 -9.84
C ILE A 167 -3.83 -8.49 -10.26
N ILE A 168 -4.34 -8.61 -11.50
CA ILE A 168 -5.48 -7.81 -12.01
C ILE A 168 -6.79 -8.62 -12.13
N ALA A 169 -6.69 -9.92 -12.35
CA ALA A 169 -7.82 -10.73 -12.77
C ALA A 169 -8.70 -11.14 -11.56
N GLY A 170 -9.81 -10.45 -11.37
CA GLY A 170 -10.83 -10.82 -10.36
C GLY A 170 -10.67 -10.16 -8.99
N GLU A 171 -9.83 -9.13 -8.89
CA GLU A 171 -9.65 -8.34 -7.67
C GLU A 171 -10.74 -7.28 -7.45
N SER A 172 -10.90 -6.85 -6.20
CA SER A 172 -11.78 -5.73 -5.86
C SER A 172 -11.21 -4.41 -6.38
N GLU A 173 -12.09 -3.45 -6.68
CA GLU A 173 -11.69 -2.12 -7.16
C GLU A 173 -10.82 -1.40 -6.13
N GLU A 174 -11.10 -1.61 -4.84
CA GLU A 174 -10.33 -1.04 -3.74
C GLU A 174 -8.89 -1.56 -3.70
N TYR A 175 -8.69 -2.87 -3.88
CA TYR A 175 -7.35 -3.45 -3.90
C TYR A 175 -6.54 -2.97 -5.11
N LEU A 176 -7.16 -2.90 -6.28
CA LEU A 176 -6.54 -2.33 -7.48
C LEU A 176 -6.19 -0.86 -7.29
N GLN A 177 -7.08 -0.09 -6.64
CA GLN A 177 -6.82 1.31 -6.32
C GLN A 177 -5.64 1.45 -5.37
N MET A 178 -5.54 0.64 -4.32
CA MET A 178 -4.41 0.65 -3.41
C MET A 178 -3.08 0.33 -4.11
N LEU A 179 -3.07 -0.67 -5.00
CA LEU A 179 -1.90 -1.00 -5.83
C LEU A 179 -1.48 0.15 -6.74
N SER A 180 -2.46 0.89 -7.27
CA SER A 180 -2.22 2.02 -8.19
C SER A 180 -1.54 3.23 -7.54
N LEU A 181 -1.51 3.30 -6.20
CA LEU A 181 -0.90 4.39 -5.45
C LEU A 181 0.63 4.38 -5.47
N GLY A 182 1.22 3.24 -5.82
CA GLY A 182 2.67 3.12 -5.94
C GLY A 182 3.14 3.36 -7.37
N LYS A 183 4.46 3.50 -7.53
CA LYS A 183 5.08 3.55 -8.84
C LYS A 183 5.00 2.17 -9.49
N ASN A 184 4.23 2.02 -10.56
CA ASN A 184 4.15 0.77 -11.31
C ASN A 184 5.34 0.62 -12.26
N ILE A 185 5.91 -0.57 -12.25
CA ILE A 185 7.01 -0.98 -13.11
C ILE A 185 6.62 -2.31 -13.74
N PHE A 186 6.52 -2.33 -15.07
CA PHE A 186 6.32 -3.54 -15.84
C PHE A 186 7.67 -4.05 -16.34
N VAL A 187 7.93 -5.34 -16.15
CA VAL A 187 9.13 -6.03 -16.59
C VAL A 187 8.70 -7.13 -17.56
N GLY A 188 9.30 -7.14 -18.75
CA GLY A 188 8.98 -8.04 -19.87
C GLY A 188 10.21 -8.73 -20.41
#